data_AF-A0AAU8NHT1-F1
#
_entry.id   AF-A0AAU8NHT1-F1
#
_cell.length_a   1.000
_cell.length_b   1.000
_cell.length_c   1.000
_cell.angle_alpha   90.00
_cell.angle_beta   90.00
_cell.angle_gamma   90.00
#
_symmetry.space_group_name_H-M   'P 1'
#
loop_
_entity.id
_entity.type
_entity.pdbx_description
1 polymer ?
#
loop_
_entity_poly.entity_id
_entity_poly.type
_entity_poly.pdbx_seq_one_letter_code
_entity_poly.pdbx_strand_id
1 'polypeptide(L)'
;MNYFFLESQYPRRGFISGGTTFTPELDMNYLAIENPLPEGTTAEVELLSTVRSLNVDYFETITGTRAVSDDFKLLLEQTRTNTQFIPAAVCFHNGRPVEKNYWIAHPLDRLDVFDYERSEYGRKAVIAASVQQPPRKTVKVVSRICLHEERIGDHEFFMLDHINIFKPIISNEFYELCRKNKLNLNVTEVSDVSI
;
A
#
# COMPACT_ATOMS: atom_id res chain seq x y z
N MET A 1 -17.37 -6.50 -8.24
CA MET A 1 -16.00 -6.66 -8.76
C MET A 1 -15.11 -6.91 -7.56
N ASN A 2 -14.25 -7.92 -7.59
CA ASN A 2 -13.45 -8.23 -6.42
C ASN A 2 -12.25 -7.28 -6.32
N TYR A 3 -11.88 -6.93 -5.10
CA TYR A 3 -10.72 -6.10 -4.79
C TYR A 3 -9.86 -6.84 -3.79
N PHE A 4 -8.55 -6.57 -3.79
CA PHE A 4 -7.60 -7.28 -2.97
C PHE A 4 -6.68 -6.34 -2.20
N PHE A 5 -6.48 -6.59 -0.92
CA PHE A 5 -5.39 -5.98 -0.18
C PHE A 5 -4.06 -6.57 -0.64
N LEU A 6 -3.07 -5.71 -0.85
CA LEU A 6 -1.69 -6.12 -0.96
C LEU A 6 -1.11 -6.36 0.44
N GLU A 7 -0.58 -7.55 0.66
CA GLU A 7 -0.07 -7.98 1.96
C GLU A 7 1.46 -7.99 2.01
N SER A 8 2.02 -7.44 3.08
CA SER A 8 3.47 -7.49 3.36
C SER A 8 3.88 -8.72 4.17
N GLN A 9 2.89 -9.41 4.76
CA GLN A 9 3.11 -10.67 5.46
C GLN A 9 2.94 -11.82 4.48
N TYR A 10 4.03 -12.52 4.14
CA TYR A 10 3.98 -13.64 3.20
C TYR A 10 3.87 -14.97 3.97
N PRO A 11 3.02 -15.91 3.52
CA PRO A 11 2.93 -17.22 4.14
C PRO A 11 4.30 -17.91 4.24
N ARG A 12 4.63 -18.45 5.41
CA ARG A 12 5.90 -19.15 5.75
C ARG A 12 7.17 -18.30 5.72
N ARG A 13 7.18 -17.13 5.07
CA ARG A 13 8.31 -16.18 5.04
C ARG A 13 8.22 -15.13 6.16
N GLY A 14 7.03 -14.94 6.71
CA GLY A 14 6.79 -13.94 7.74
C GLY A 14 6.65 -12.54 7.14
N PHE A 15 6.89 -11.53 7.98
CA PHE A 15 6.78 -10.12 7.61
C PHE A 15 8.05 -9.68 6.85
N ILE A 16 7.88 -9.21 5.62
CA ILE A 16 8.96 -8.63 4.84
C ILE A 16 8.92 -7.12 5.05
N SER A 17 9.97 -6.57 5.67
CA SER A 17 10.03 -5.15 5.98
C SER A 17 11.47 -4.69 6.22
N GLY A 18 11.62 -3.39 6.41
CA GLY A 18 12.88 -2.69 6.59
C GLY A 18 12.66 -1.25 7.03
N GLY A 19 13.73 -0.50 7.26
CA GLY A 19 13.69 0.96 7.41
C GLY A 19 13.97 1.64 6.07
N THR A 20 13.38 2.81 5.84
CA THR A 20 13.68 3.64 4.66
C THR A 20 14.31 4.96 5.06
N THR A 21 15.37 5.33 4.35
CA THR A 21 16.00 6.64 4.39
C THR A 21 15.85 7.28 3.02
N PHE A 22 15.58 8.59 2.97
CA PHE A 22 15.47 9.34 1.73
C PHE A 22 16.65 10.29 1.56
N THR A 23 17.03 10.52 0.32
CA THR A 23 17.98 11.57 -0.07
C THR A 23 17.31 12.48 -1.10
N PRO A 24 17.19 13.80 -0.86
CA PRO A 24 17.52 14.49 0.39
C PRO A 24 16.67 14.00 1.57
N GLU A 25 17.16 14.25 2.79
CA GLU A 25 16.39 13.96 4.01
C GLU A 25 15.06 14.72 4.00
N LEU A 26 13.99 14.05 4.42
CA LEU A 26 12.67 14.64 4.51
C LEU A 26 12.58 15.55 5.74
N ASP A 27 11.93 16.69 5.59
CA ASP A 27 11.69 17.67 6.66
C ASP A 27 10.60 17.23 7.66
N MET A 28 9.83 16.19 7.30
CA MET A 28 8.78 15.63 8.13
C MET A 28 8.67 14.12 7.99
N ASN A 29 7.85 13.52 8.85
CA ASN A 29 7.55 12.10 8.80
C ASN A 29 6.93 11.74 7.45
N TYR A 30 7.49 10.73 6.77
CA TYR A 30 7.01 10.25 5.47
C TYR A 30 5.50 9.97 5.43
N LEU A 31 4.94 9.38 6.48
CA LEU A 31 3.50 9.07 6.56
C LEU A 31 2.60 10.31 6.60
N ALA A 32 3.14 11.49 6.90
CA ALA A 32 2.42 12.75 6.89
C ALA A 32 2.50 13.49 5.54
N ILE A 33 3.28 12.97 4.59
CA ILE A 33 3.46 13.58 3.27
C ILE A 33 2.38 13.03 2.33
N GLU A 34 1.47 13.89 1.89
CA GLU A 34 0.39 13.52 0.96
C GLU A 34 0.68 13.95 -0.49
N ASN A 35 1.68 14.80 -0.68
CA ASN A 35 2.08 15.32 -1.99
C ASN A 35 3.25 14.51 -2.59
N PRO A 36 3.47 14.59 -3.92
CA PRO A 36 4.69 14.08 -4.54
C PRO A 36 5.95 14.61 -3.87
N LEU A 37 6.99 13.78 -3.82
CA LEU A 37 8.31 14.18 -3.33
C LEU A 37 9.05 15.00 -4.39
N PRO A 38 10.02 15.84 -3.98
CA PRO A 38 10.85 16.60 -4.90
C PRO A 38 11.47 15.73 -6.00
N GLU A 39 11.67 16.32 -7.18
CA GLU A 39 12.35 15.64 -8.28
C GLU A 39 13.79 15.28 -7.87
N GLY A 40 14.25 14.10 -8.28
CA GLY A 40 15.58 13.60 -7.93
C GLY A 40 15.68 12.98 -6.54
N THR A 41 14.59 12.91 -5.77
CA THR A 41 14.59 12.12 -4.53
C THR A 41 14.90 10.65 -4.82
N THR A 42 15.74 10.06 -3.98
CA THR A 42 16.03 8.62 -3.96
C THR A 42 15.79 8.06 -2.57
N ALA A 43 15.66 6.74 -2.48
CA ALA A 43 15.46 6.02 -1.23
C ALA A 43 16.50 4.91 -1.06
N GLU A 44 16.84 4.62 0.18
CA GLU A 44 17.58 3.44 0.60
C GLU A 44 16.72 2.65 1.58
N VAL A 45 16.58 1.35 1.36
CA VAL A 45 15.83 0.44 2.22
C VAL A 45 16.75 -0.62 2.78
N GLU A 46 16.92 -0.59 4.09
CA GLU A 46 17.61 -1.66 4.82
C GLU A 46 16.57 -2.63 5.39
N LEU A 47 16.55 -3.85 4.86
CA LEU A 47 15.64 -4.89 5.33
C LEU A 47 15.98 -5.32 6.76
N LEU A 48 14.95 -5.67 7.52
CA LEU A 48 15.11 -6.20 8.87
C LEU A 48 16.02 -7.44 8.87
N SER A 49 16.75 -7.62 9.98
CA SER A 49 17.68 -8.73 10.14
C SER A 49 17.02 -10.11 10.08
N THR A 50 15.70 -10.23 10.15
CA THR A 50 14.95 -11.48 9.97
C THR A 50 14.76 -11.88 8.50
N VAL A 51 14.89 -10.94 7.57
CA VAL A 51 14.69 -11.17 6.13
C VAL A 51 15.99 -11.73 5.53
N ARG A 52 15.96 -13.01 5.13
CA ARG A 52 17.14 -13.71 4.55
C ARG A 52 17.14 -13.79 3.03
N SER A 53 15.97 -13.66 2.42
CA SER A 53 15.76 -13.70 0.98
C SER A 53 14.60 -12.77 0.62
N LEU A 54 14.74 -12.03 -0.47
CA LEU A 54 13.70 -11.17 -1.01
C LEU A 54 13.39 -11.61 -2.43
N ASN A 55 12.25 -12.26 -2.60
CA ASN A 55 11.72 -12.63 -3.92
C ASN A 55 10.21 -12.40 -3.87
N VAL A 56 9.83 -11.13 -3.80
CA VAL A 56 8.45 -10.64 -3.82
C VAL A 56 8.42 -9.43 -4.72
N ASP A 57 7.24 -9.01 -5.15
CA ASP A 57 7.11 -7.83 -6.01
C ASP A 57 6.52 -6.63 -5.26
N TYR A 58 6.10 -6.84 -4.01
CA TYR A 58 5.61 -5.79 -3.13
C TYR A 58 5.91 -6.11 -1.66
N PHE A 59 6.29 -5.08 -0.89
CA PHE A 59 6.34 -5.11 0.56
C PHE A 59 6.28 -3.69 1.16
N GLU A 60 5.96 -3.61 2.47
CA GLU A 60 5.94 -2.36 3.23
C GLU A 60 7.06 -2.31 4.27
N THR A 61 7.59 -1.11 4.47
CA THR A 61 8.62 -0.83 5.47
C THR A 61 7.98 -0.39 6.78
N ILE A 62 8.73 -0.52 7.89
CA ILE A 62 8.28 -0.01 9.19
C ILE A 62 8.17 1.52 9.22
N THR A 63 8.81 2.18 8.26
CA THR A 63 8.70 3.64 8.02
C THR A 63 7.48 4.00 7.15
N GLY A 64 6.67 3.01 6.75
CA GLY A 64 5.40 3.22 6.04
C GLY A 64 5.53 3.35 4.52
N THR A 65 6.72 3.18 3.96
CA THR A 65 6.95 3.23 2.51
C THR A 65 6.50 1.92 1.86
N ARG A 66 6.04 2.02 0.61
CA ARG A 66 5.55 0.89 -0.20
C ARG A 66 6.54 0.62 -1.31
N ALA A 67 7.32 -0.45 -1.14
CA ALA A 67 8.29 -0.86 -2.13
C ALA A 67 7.63 -1.78 -3.16
N VAL A 68 7.72 -1.43 -4.44
CA VAL A 68 7.29 -2.22 -5.58
C VAL A 68 8.50 -2.59 -6.44
N SER A 69 8.53 -3.80 -7.00
CA SER A 69 9.58 -4.18 -7.95
C SER A 69 9.46 -3.40 -9.25
N ASP A 70 10.53 -3.39 -10.04
CA ASP A 70 10.53 -2.77 -11.37
C ASP A 70 9.44 -3.33 -12.29
N ASP A 71 9.24 -4.66 -12.30
CA ASP A 71 8.18 -5.29 -13.09
C ASP A 71 6.78 -4.86 -12.64
N PHE A 72 6.55 -4.71 -11.33
CA PHE A 72 5.28 -4.20 -10.82
C PHE A 72 5.09 -2.72 -11.19
N LYS A 73 6.12 -1.88 -11.00
CA LYS A 73 6.08 -0.48 -11.45
C LYS A 73 5.68 -0.37 -12.93
N LEU A 74 6.29 -1.15 -13.81
CA LEU A 74 5.98 -1.12 -15.25
C LEU A 74 4.52 -1.43 -15.57
N LEU A 75 3.89 -2.32 -14.80
CA LEU A 75 2.46 -2.59 -14.94
C LEU A 75 1.60 -1.45 -14.39
N LEU A 76 1.98 -0.84 -13.27
CA LEU A 76 1.29 0.32 -12.71
C LEU A 76 1.37 1.54 -13.63
N GLU A 77 2.49 1.75 -14.34
CA GLU A 77 2.63 2.84 -15.30
C GLU A 77 1.73 2.67 -16.54
N GLN A 78 1.21 1.47 -16.78
CA GLN A 78 0.22 1.20 -17.83
C GLN A 78 -1.21 1.50 -17.38
N THR A 79 -1.43 1.73 -16.09
CA THR A 79 -2.73 2.07 -15.52
C THR A 79 -2.79 3.53 -15.12
N ARG A 80 -4.00 4.01 -14.85
CA ARG A 80 -4.19 5.39 -14.37
C ARG A 80 -3.90 5.43 -12.88
N THR A 81 -2.71 5.91 -12.52
CA THR A 81 -2.32 6.16 -11.12
C THR A 81 -1.73 7.56 -11.01
N ASN A 82 -1.98 8.26 -9.89
CA ASN A 82 -1.24 9.50 -9.57
C ASN A 82 0.02 9.21 -8.74
N THR A 83 0.57 8.00 -8.86
CA THR A 83 1.72 7.55 -8.08
C THR A 83 3.03 7.92 -8.75
N GLN A 84 3.90 8.62 -8.03
CA GLN A 84 5.31 8.78 -8.39
C GLN A 84 6.10 7.56 -7.90
N PHE A 85 7.08 7.15 -8.70
CA PHE A 85 7.99 6.06 -8.38
C PHE A 85 9.38 6.61 -8.08
N ILE A 86 9.79 6.51 -6.82
CA ILE A 86 11.09 6.97 -6.33
C ILE A 86 12.07 5.80 -6.40
N PRO A 87 13.24 5.93 -7.05
CA PRO A 87 14.24 4.87 -7.09
C PRO A 87 14.65 4.44 -5.68
N ALA A 88 14.67 3.13 -5.41
CA ALA A 88 15.01 2.60 -4.10
C ALA A 88 16.14 1.55 -4.19
N ALA A 89 17.28 1.85 -3.58
CA ALA A 89 18.32 0.84 -3.35
C ALA A 89 17.92 -0.02 -2.14
N VAL A 90 17.74 -1.32 -2.34
CA VAL A 90 17.31 -2.23 -1.27
C VAL A 90 18.44 -3.19 -0.91
N CYS A 91 18.79 -3.27 0.37
CA CYS A 91 19.81 -4.16 0.89
C CYS A 91 19.28 -5.01 2.06
N PHE A 92 19.86 -6.20 2.21
CA PHE A 92 19.71 -6.98 3.43
C PHE A 92 20.45 -6.29 4.58
N HIS A 93 20.08 -6.58 5.83
CA HIS A 93 20.76 -6.05 7.03
C HIS A 93 22.28 -6.25 7.07
N ASN A 94 22.83 -7.22 6.32
CA ASN A 94 24.27 -7.43 6.20
C ASN A 94 24.93 -6.57 5.10
N GLY A 95 24.22 -5.58 4.54
CA GLY A 95 24.67 -4.69 3.49
C GLY A 95 24.65 -5.29 2.08
N ARG A 96 24.33 -6.58 1.90
CA ARG A 96 24.25 -7.19 0.58
C ARG A 96 23.05 -6.63 -0.19
N PRO A 97 23.19 -6.17 -1.44
CA PRO A 97 22.05 -5.74 -2.25
C PRO A 97 21.12 -6.92 -2.54
N VAL A 98 19.83 -6.63 -2.73
CA VAL A 98 18.88 -7.62 -3.24
C VAL A 98 18.99 -7.75 -4.76
N GLU A 99 18.46 -8.82 -5.33
CA GLU A 99 18.61 -9.11 -6.77
C GLU A 99 17.72 -8.24 -7.67
N LYS A 100 16.53 -7.89 -7.20
CA LYS A 100 15.56 -7.07 -7.95
C LYS A 100 15.77 -5.57 -7.69
N ASN A 101 15.47 -4.75 -8.69
CA ASN A 101 15.32 -3.31 -8.49
C ASN A 101 13.95 -3.01 -7.89
N TYR A 102 13.90 -2.02 -6.99
CA TYR A 102 12.67 -1.57 -6.35
C TYR A 102 12.52 -0.06 -6.44
N TRP A 103 11.28 0.35 -6.25
CA TRP A 103 10.84 1.73 -6.25
C TRP A 103 9.89 1.95 -5.07
N ILE A 104 9.94 3.13 -4.44
CA ILE A 104 8.89 3.54 -3.52
C ILE A 104 7.74 4.14 -4.32
N ALA A 105 6.56 3.53 -4.20
CA ALA A 105 5.31 4.06 -4.75
C ALA A 105 4.74 5.13 -3.81
N HIS A 106 4.72 6.40 -4.26
CA HIS A 106 4.31 7.55 -3.45
C HIS A 106 3.77 8.72 -4.28
N PRO A 107 2.77 9.48 -3.81
CA PRO A 107 1.74 9.01 -2.90
C PRO A 107 0.83 8.00 -3.63
N LEU A 108 -0.02 7.32 -2.87
CA LEU A 108 -1.12 6.54 -3.45
C LEU A 108 -2.39 7.38 -3.37
N ASP A 109 -3.23 7.27 -4.39
CA ASP A 109 -4.58 7.84 -4.36
C ASP A 109 -5.34 7.29 -3.13
N ARG A 110 -5.98 8.18 -2.37
CA ARG A 110 -6.83 7.82 -1.23
C ARG A 110 -8.27 8.03 -1.61
N LEU A 111 -9.05 6.96 -1.61
CA LEU A 111 -10.43 6.97 -2.08
C LEU A 111 -11.40 6.79 -0.91
N ASP A 112 -12.39 7.69 -0.83
CA ASP A 112 -13.52 7.57 0.10
C ASP A 112 -14.59 6.63 -0.47
N VAL A 113 -14.27 5.35 -0.48
CA VAL A 113 -15.09 4.28 -1.09
C VAL A 113 -15.54 3.24 -0.08
N PHE A 114 -15.30 3.46 1.22
CA PHE A 114 -15.78 2.57 2.28
C PHE A 114 -17.30 2.72 2.45
N ASP A 115 -18.04 1.61 2.36
CA ASP A 115 -19.50 1.59 2.56
C ASP A 115 -19.82 1.49 4.05
N TYR A 116 -20.15 2.61 4.68
CA TYR A 116 -20.46 2.70 6.10
C TYR A 116 -21.78 2.00 6.50
N GLU A 117 -22.66 1.72 5.54
CA GLU A 117 -23.93 1.06 5.82
C GLU A 117 -23.76 -0.46 5.84
N ARG A 118 -23.04 -0.99 4.84
CA ARG A 118 -22.84 -2.44 4.65
C ARG A 118 -21.62 -3.01 5.37
N SER A 119 -20.64 -2.17 5.73
CA SER A 119 -19.44 -2.61 6.46
C SER A 119 -19.68 -2.80 7.97
N GLU A 120 -18.80 -3.57 8.61
CA GLU A 120 -18.81 -3.81 10.05
C GLU A 120 -17.58 -3.17 10.71
N TYR A 121 -17.83 -2.23 11.62
CA TYR A 121 -16.78 -1.43 12.24
C TYR A 121 -17.22 -0.85 13.58
N GLY A 122 -16.24 -0.47 14.40
CA GLY A 122 -16.46 0.06 15.74
C GLY A 122 -16.96 1.51 15.75
N ARG A 123 -17.68 1.88 16.82
CA ARG A 123 -18.17 3.25 17.07
C ARG A 123 -19.09 3.83 15.99
N LYS A 124 -19.94 3.00 15.36
CA LYS A 124 -20.83 3.38 14.25
C LYS A 124 -21.54 4.72 14.43
N ALA A 125 -22.22 4.96 15.56
CA ALA A 125 -22.95 6.21 15.80
C ALA A 125 -22.05 7.46 15.76
N VAL A 126 -20.86 7.38 16.35
CA VAL A 126 -19.90 8.50 16.39
C VAL A 126 -19.30 8.76 15.01
N ILE A 127 -19.01 7.70 14.27
CA ILE A 127 -18.48 7.80 12.90
C ILE A 127 -19.57 8.37 11.97
N ALA A 128 -20.79 7.83 12.00
CA ALA A 128 -21.91 8.28 11.17
C ALA A 128 -22.21 9.77 11.37
N ALA A 129 -22.19 10.26 12.62
CA ALA A 129 -22.34 11.68 12.92
C ALA A 129 -21.22 12.55 12.29
N SER A 130 -19.99 12.02 12.20
CA SER A 130 -18.85 12.74 11.60
C SER A 130 -18.77 12.64 10.08
N VAL A 131 -19.44 11.66 9.45
CA VAL A 131 -19.48 11.55 7.98
C VAL A 131 -20.17 12.78 7.39
N GLN A 132 -21.20 13.29 8.06
CA GLN A 132 -21.98 14.46 7.62
C GLN A 132 -21.45 15.79 8.19
N GLN A 133 -20.45 15.76 9.08
CA GLN A 133 -19.94 16.95 9.76
C GLN A 133 -18.41 16.88 9.92
N PRO A 134 -17.65 17.72 9.21
CA PRO A 134 -16.19 17.75 9.35
C PRO A 134 -15.76 18.27 10.75
N PRO A 135 -14.60 17.82 11.27
CA PRO A 135 -13.68 16.88 10.66
C PRO A 135 -14.16 15.42 10.78
N ARG A 136 -14.04 14.68 9.69
CA ARG A 136 -14.44 13.28 9.64
C ARG A 136 -13.51 12.43 10.50
N LYS A 137 -14.09 11.52 11.27
CA LYS A 137 -13.32 10.65 12.17
C LYS A 137 -12.85 9.39 11.44
N THR A 138 -11.61 9.01 11.69
CA THR A 138 -11.05 7.76 11.17
C THR A 138 -11.71 6.54 11.83
N VAL A 139 -12.09 5.56 11.01
CA VAL A 139 -12.56 4.25 11.48
C VAL A 139 -11.36 3.43 11.92
N LYS A 140 -11.23 3.19 13.23
CA LYS A 140 -10.05 2.51 13.81
C LYS A 140 -10.14 0.99 13.86
N VAL A 141 -11.36 0.45 13.96
CA VAL A 141 -11.62 -0.98 14.10
C VAL A 141 -12.61 -1.38 13.03
N VAL A 142 -12.18 -2.27 12.14
CA VAL A 142 -12.98 -2.78 11.02
C VAL A 142 -12.92 -4.30 11.09
N SER A 143 -14.08 -4.93 11.04
CA SER A 143 -14.21 -6.40 11.03
C SER A 143 -14.60 -6.90 9.63
N ARG A 144 -15.34 -6.09 8.87
CA ARG A 144 -15.77 -6.41 7.52
C ARG A 144 -15.81 -5.16 6.66
N ILE A 145 -15.38 -5.27 5.41
CA ILE A 145 -15.37 -4.17 4.44
C ILE A 145 -16.32 -4.48 3.29
N CYS A 146 -17.13 -3.49 2.96
CA CYS A 146 -17.82 -3.37 1.70
C CYS A 146 -17.37 -2.07 1.03
N LEU A 147 -17.19 -2.09 -0.28
CA LEU A 147 -16.77 -0.92 -1.05
C LEU A 147 -17.92 -0.41 -1.93
N HIS A 148 -18.01 0.91 -2.07
CA HIS A 148 -18.79 1.58 -3.10
C HIS A 148 -18.04 1.48 -4.44
N GLU A 149 -18.16 0.33 -5.11
CA GLU A 149 -17.45 0.05 -6.36
C GLU A 149 -17.71 1.11 -7.44
N GLU A 150 -18.92 1.67 -7.47
CA GLU A 150 -19.32 2.72 -8.41
C GLU A 150 -18.54 4.03 -8.24
N ARG A 151 -17.89 4.23 -7.09
CA ARG A 151 -17.08 5.41 -6.77
C ARG A 151 -15.59 5.20 -6.99
N ILE A 152 -15.16 3.96 -7.22
CA ILE A 152 -13.74 3.64 -7.47
C ILE A 152 -13.33 4.09 -8.86
N GLY A 153 -14.21 3.97 -9.86
CA GLY A 153 -13.88 4.31 -11.25
C GLY A 153 -12.74 3.44 -11.78
N ASP A 154 -11.78 4.04 -12.49
CA ASP A 154 -10.68 3.33 -13.16
C ASP A 154 -9.43 3.17 -12.29
N HIS A 155 -9.54 3.28 -10.95
CA HIS A 155 -8.39 3.18 -10.07
C HIS A 155 -8.01 1.72 -9.82
N GLU A 156 -6.83 1.34 -10.28
CA GLU A 156 -6.30 -0.02 -10.15
C GLU A 156 -5.47 -0.25 -8.89
N PHE A 157 -4.98 0.83 -8.28
CA PHE A 157 -4.07 0.80 -7.14
C PHE A 157 -4.28 2.03 -6.25
N PHE A 158 -4.80 1.83 -5.04
CA PHE A 158 -5.23 2.93 -4.17
C PHE A 158 -5.26 2.54 -2.68
N MET A 159 -5.54 3.52 -1.82
CA MET A 159 -5.72 3.38 -0.38
C MET A 159 -7.16 3.75 0.01
N LEU A 160 -7.67 3.19 1.11
CA LEU A 160 -8.92 3.68 1.70
C LEU A 160 -8.67 5.00 2.45
N ASP A 161 -9.51 5.99 2.19
CA ASP A 161 -9.52 7.22 2.97
C ASP A 161 -10.33 7.07 4.27
N HIS A 162 -9.95 7.78 5.32
CA HIS A 162 -10.59 7.78 6.63
C HIS A 162 -10.74 6.40 7.32
N ILE A 163 -10.04 5.37 6.86
CA ILE A 163 -9.99 4.04 7.49
C ILE A 163 -8.58 3.79 7.99
N ASN A 164 -8.44 3.26 9.20
CA ASN A 164 -7.16 2.90 9.81
C ASN A 164 -6.64 1.55 9.29
N ILE A 165 -6.60 1.41 7.96
CA ILE A 165 -6.03 0.27 7.25
C ILE A 165 -5.01 0.85 6.28
N PHE A 166 -3.74 0.50 6.52
CA PHE A 166 -2.62 1.05 5.77
C PHE A 166 -2.17 0.20 4.58
N LYS A 167 -2.95 -0.84 4.26
CA LYS A 167 -2.74 -1.74 3.13
C LYS A 167 -3.35 -1.14 1.84
N PRO A 168 -2.57 -1.05 0.75
CA PRO A 168 -3.09 -0.74 -0.56
C PRO A 168 -4.07 -1.79 -1.05
N ILE A 169 -4.97 -1.35 -1.91
CA ILE A 169 -5.94 -2.17 -2.60
C ILE A 169 -5.56 -2.17 -4.09
N ILE A 170 -5.64 -3.35 -4.70
CA ILE A 170 -5.64 -3.52 -6.16
C ILE A 170 -6.96 -4.10 -6.64
N SER A 171 -7.37 -3.75 -7.86
CA SER A 171 -8.52 -4.38 -8.48
C SER A 171 -8.23 -5.83 -8.89
N ASN A 172 -9.28 -6.63 -9.10
CA ASN A 172 -9.15 -7.97 -9.67
C ASN A 172 -8.55 -7.96 -11.09
N GLU A 173 -8.89 -6.97 -11.92
CA GLU A 173 -8.39 -6.92 -13.31
C GLU A 173 -6.87 -6.74 -13.33
N PHE A 174 -6.38 -5.81 -12.50
CA PHE A 174 -4.96 -5.58 -12.34
C PHE A 174 -4.26 -6.74 -11.63
N TYR A 175 -4.88 -7.36 -10.64
CA TYR A 175 -4.33 -8.57 -10.02
C TYR A 175 -4.13 -9.70 -11.03
N GLU A 176 -5.11 -9.94 -11.91
CA GLU A 176 -4.99 -10.94 -12.98
C GLU A 176 -3.91 -10.58 -14.00
N LEU A 177 -3.71 -9.28 -14.29
CA LEU A 177 -2.57 -8.82 -15.10
C LEU A 177 -1.23 -9.13 -14.41
N CYS A 178 -1.10 -8.86 -13.11
CA CYS A 178 0.08 -9.20 -12.32
C CYS A 178 0.37 -10.71 -12.34
N ARG A 179 -0.68 -11.54 -12.20
CA ARG A 179 -0.56 -13.01 -12.26
C ARG A 179 -0.09 -13.50 -13.62
N LYS A 180 -0.63 -12.95 -14.72
CA LYS A 180 -0.20 -13.27 -16.09
C LYS A 180 1.29 -12.97 -16.30
N ASN A 181 1.79 -11.90 -15.68
CA ASN A 181 3.19 -11.50 -15.67
C ASN A 181 4.03 -12.19 -14.57
N LYS A 182 3.45 -13.13 -13.82
CA LYS A 182 4.11 -13.92 -12.77
C LYS A 182 4.71 -13.09 -11.63
N LEU A 183 4.12 -11.95 -11.31
CA LEU A 183 4.49 -11.20 -10.11
C LEU A 183 4.16 -12.00 -8.86
N ASN A 184 5.10 -12.06 -7.92
CA ASN A 184 4.94 -12.71 -6.64
C ASN A 184 4.38 -11.71 -5.62
N LEU A 185 3.05 -11.60 -5.62
CA LEU A 185 2.28 -10.79 -4.70
C LEU A 185 1.56 -11.69 -3.70
N ASN A 186 1.54 -11.30 -2.42
CA ASN A 186 0.59 -11.86 -1.48
C ASN A 186 -0.63 -10.94 -1.39
N VAL A 187 -1.82 -11.52 -1.51
CA VAL A 187 -3.07 -10.77 -1.52
C VAL A 187 -4.17 -11.44 -0.70
N THR A 188 -5.07 -10.64 -0.16
CA THR A 188 -6.30 -11.09 0.51
C THR A 188 -7.50 -10.34 -0.05
N GLU A 189 -8.64 -11.01 -0.18
CA GLU A 189 -9.87 -10.34 -0.67
C GLU A 189 -10.32 -9.26 0.30
N VAL A 190 -10.76 -8.11 -0.23
CA VAL A 190 -11.34 -7.02 0.56
C VAL A 190 -12.77 -7.41 0.95
N SER A 191 -12.90 -8.20 2.01
CA SER A 191 -14.20 -8.60 2.56
C SER A 191 -14.09 -8.83 4.06
N ASP A 192 -13.21 -9.74 4.49
CA ASP A 192 -12.96 -10.08 5.89
C ASP A 192 -11.61 -9.54 6.34
N VAL A 193 -11.63 -8.58 7.27
CA VAL A 193 -10.41 -8.04 7.86
C VAL A 193 -10.03 -8.92 9.03
N SER A 194 -9.11 -9.84 8.79
CA SER A 194 -8.43 -10.55 9.88
C SER A 194 -7.51 -9.55 10.59
N ILE A 195 -7.85 -9.17 11.83
CA ILE A 195 -7.01 -8.35 12.70
C ILE A 195 -5.96 -9.25 13.36
#